data_AF-A0A2H3HVI3-F1
#
_entry.id   AF-A0A2H3HVI3-F1
#
_cell.length_a   1.000
_cell.length_b   1.000
_cell.length_c   1.000
_cell.angle_alpha   90.00
_cell.angle_beta   90.00
_cell.angle_gamma   90.00
#
_symmetry.space_group_name_H-M   'P 1'
#
loop_
_entity.id
_entity.type
_entity.pdbx_description
1 polymer ?
#
loop_
_entity_poly.entity_id
_entity_poly.type
_entity_poly.pdbx_seq_one_letter_code
_entity_poly.pdbx_strand_id
1 'polypeptide(L)'
;MTLSARPKTVEQGEWIAHQVVEHYRNLWNFVRVLHEKEDDGTSICNSTSCPRMSAGANHSFTWLNRNREPVELPAYEYMTLMQRWISGKIDDTNIFPTDPSGVSYAHNPSITTTPLSQLSNPGEPEYIGKRSGFPDKFVDICQMIFRQMFRVYAHLYWAHFTEPFYHLNLEKQLNSCFSHFVLTATALDMLKPAELEPMQPLIDLWAANGTFPPESKAYEYANIRAGERLLQLSNVPQ
;
A
#
# COMPACT_ATOMS: atom_id res chain seq x y z
N MET A 1 -9.11 12.96 -9.08
CA MET A 1 -9.73 12.38 -7.87
C MET A 1 -10.64 11.16 -8.18
N THR A 2 -10.29 10.31 -9.16
CA THR A 2 -11.21 9.28 -9.70
C THR A 2 -10.70 7.85 -9.61
N LEU A 3 -9.39 7.60 -9.47
CA LEU A 3 -8.83 6.24 -9.54
C LEU A 3 -9.03 5.43 -8.24
N SER A 4 -8.99 6.08 -7.07
CA SER A 4 -9.17 5.42 -5.76
C SER A 4 -10.61 5.45 -5.23
N ALA A 5 -11.52 6.13 -5.94
CA ALA A 5 -12.91 6.28 -5.52
C ALA A 5 -13.69 4.99 -5.77
N ARG A 6 -14.36 4.47 -4.74
CA ARG A 6 -15.22 3.29 -4.86
C ARG A 6 -16.39 3.57 -5.81
N PRO A 7 -16.63 2.75 -6.85
CA PRO A 7 -17.84 2.86 -7.65
C PRO A 7 -19.10 2.67 -6.80
N LYS A 8 -20.15 3.45 -7.06
CA LYS A 8 -21.37 3.47 -6.23
C LYS A 8 -22.08 2.12 -6.11
N THR A 9 -21.89 1.23 -7.08
CA THR A 9 -22.53 -0.10 -7.15
C THR A 9 -21.67 -1.21 -6.56
N VAL A 10 -20.38 -0.97 -6.30
CA VAL A 10 -19.44 -1.98 -5.82
C VAL A 10 -19.42 -2.00 -4.30
N GLU A 11 -19.57 -3.18 -3.71
CA GLU A 11 -19.53 -3.37 -2.26
C GLU A 11 -18.14 -3.00 -1.69
N GLN A 12 -18.10 -2.54 -0.43
CA GLN A 12 -16.86 -1.98 0.14
C GLN A 12 -15.77 -3.04 0.32
N GLY A 13 -16.12 -4.27 0.68
CA GLY A 13 -15.17 -5.37 0.83
C GLY A 13 -14.53 -5.72 -0.52
N GLU A 14 -15.37 -5.87 -1.55
CA GLU A 14 -14.92 -6.10 -2.93
C GLU A 14 -13.96 -5.02 -3.44
N TRP A 15 -14.28 -3.75 -3.17
CA TRP A 15 -13.41 -2.65 -3.58
C TRP A 15 -12.05 -2.69 -2.88
N ILE A 16 -12.02 -2.96 -1.57
CA ILE A 16 -10.78 -3.10 -0.82
C ILE A 16 -9.98 -4.29 -1.35
N ALA A 17 -10.62 -5.43 -1.59
CA ALA A 17 -9.97 -6.63 -2.13
C ALA A 17 -9.29 -6.35 -3.48
N HIS A 18 -10.01 -5.70 -4.39
CA HIS A 18 -9.49 -5.27 -5.68
C HIS A 18 -8.27 -4.35 -5.53
N GLN A 19 -8.34 -3.35 -4.64
CA GLN A 19 -7.24 -2.41 -4.41
C GLN A 19 -6.01 -3.11 -3.82
N VAL A 20 -6.18 -4.08 -2.91
CA VAL A 20 -5.05 -4.89 -2.39
C VAL A 20 -4.32 -5.59 -3.52
N VAL A 21 -5.04 -6.30 -4.39
CA VAL A 21 -4.45 -7.09 -5.49
C VAL A 21 -3.75 -6.17 -6.50
N GLU A 22 -4.40 -5.06 -6.86
CA GLU A 22 -3.86 -4.11 -7.84
C GLU A 22 -2.57 -3.44 -7.36
N HIS A 23 -2.57 -2.93 -6.12
CA HIS A 23 -1.37 -2.28 -5.56
C HIS A 23 -0.24 -3.26 -5.32
N TYR A 24 -0.54 -4.50 -4.91
CA TYR A 24 0.45 -5.55 -4.79
C TYR A 24 1.10 -5.86 -6.14
N ARG A 25 0.30 -6.05 -7.19
CA ARG A 25 0.80 -6.29 -8.55
C ARG A 25 1.71 -5.16 -9.04
N ASN A 26 1.29 -3.92 -8.83
CA ASN A 26 2.06 -2.74 -9.23
C ASN A 26 3.39 -2.63 -8.49
N LEU A 27 3.39 -2.82 -7.17
CA LEU A 27 4.62 -2.85 -6.37
C LEU A 27 5.56 -3.98 -6.81
N TRP A 28 5.02 -5.19 -7.03
CA TRP A 28 5.82 -6.35 -7.37
C TRP A 28 6.58 -6.18 -8.68
N ASN A 29 6.04 -5.43 -9.65
CA ASN A 29 6.75 -5.11 -10.89
C ASN A 29 8.07 -4.36 -10.62
N PHE A 30 8.12 -3.45 -9.64
CA PHE A 30 9.35 -2.75 -9.28
C PHE A 30 10.30 -3.64 -8.48
N VAL A 31 9.78 -4.46 -7.56
CA VAL A 31 10.61 -5.40 -6.79
C VAL A 31 11.32 -6.40 -7.70
N ARG A 32 10.66 -6.85 -8.76
CA ARG A 32 11.26 -7.73 -9.77
C ARG A 32 12.51 -7.13 -10.43
N VAL A 33 12.56 -5.82 -10.63
CA VAL A 33 13.76 -5.15 -11.18
C VAL A 33 14.94 -5.32 -10.22
N LEU A 34 14.73 -5.19 -8.91
CA LEU A 34 15.79 -5.37 -7.92
C LEU A 34 16.18 -6.84 -7.70
N HIS A 35 15.27 -7.76 -7.98
CA HIS A 35 15.49 -9.19 -7.83
C HIS A 35 16.11 -9.85 -9.05
N GLU A 36 16.14 -9.16 -10.19
CA GLU A 36 16.83 -9.64 -11.39
C GLU A 36 18.31 -9.86 -11.06
N LYS A 37 18.88 -10.94 -11.60
CA LYS A 37 20.28 -11.29 -11.38
C LYS A 37 21.13 -10.72 -12.51
N GLU A 38 22.25 -10.11 -12.13
CA GLU A 38 23.30 -9.73 -13.06
C GLU A 38 24.08 -10.97 -13.53
N ASP A 39 25.01 -10.77 -14.48
CA ASP A 39 25.82 -11.84 -15.07
C ASP A 39 26.67 -12.59 -14.02
N ASP A 40 27.00 -11.93 -12.91
CA ASP A 40 27.73 -12.53 -11.78
C ASP A 40 26.84 -13.33 -10.81
N GLY A 41 25.52 -13.37 -11.08
CA GLY A 41 24.51 -14.07 -10.29
C GLY A 41 24.04 -13.30 -9.05
N THR A 42 24.52 -12.08 -8.82
CA THR A 42 24.07 -11.20 -7.74
C THR A 42 22.86 -10.37 -8.16
N SER A 43 22.06 -9.93 -7.18
CA SER A 43 20.94 -9.02 -7.39
C SER A 43 21.30 -7.62 -6.89
N ILE A 44 20.70 -6.59 -7.49
CA ILE A 44 20.94 -5.18 -7.13
C ILE A 44 20.72 -4.94 -5.62
N CYS A 45 19.58 -5.43 -5.11
CA CYS A 45 19.33 -5.50 -3.68
C CYS A 45 19.80 -6.85 -3.15
N ASN A 46 20.76 -6.87 -2.22
CA ASN A 46 21.31 -8.09 -1.62
C ASN A 46 21.76 -7.85 -0.17
N SER A 47 22.29 -8.87 0.51
CA SER A 47 22.72 -8.76 1.90
C SER A 47 23.92 -7.85 2.14
N THR A 48 24.70 -7.55 1.11
CA THR A 48 25.84 -6.62 1.17
C THR A 48 25.39 -5.19 0.96
N SER A 49 24.58 -4.92 -0.07
CA SER A 49 24.06 -3.57 -0.36
C SER A 49 22.98 -3.14 0.62
N CYS A 50 22.12 -4.06 1.04
CA CYS A 50 20.98 -3.82 1.92
C CYS A 50 20.91 -4.88 3.03
N PRO A 51 21.83 -4.84 4.02
CA PRO A 51 21.91 -5.83 5.09
C PRO A 51 20.69 -5.83 6.03
N ARG A 52 19.89 -4.76 5.97
CA ARG A 52 18.62 -4.63 6.70
C ARG A 52 17.54 -3.95 5.88
N MET A 53 16.30 -4.36 6.06
CA MET A 53 15.13 -3.69 5.48
C MET A 53 14.92 -2.33 6.16
N SER A 54 15.16 -1.23 5.44
CA SER A 54 15.16 0.12 6.04
C SER A 54 14.67 1.21 5.10
N ALA A 55 14.25 2.33 5.70
CA ALA A 55 13.88 3.58 5.05
C ALA A 55 14.79 4.71 5.57
N GLY A 56 15.97 4.82 4.95
CA GLY A 56 17.02 5.72 5.41
C GLY A 56 17.74 5.23 6.67
N ALA A 57 18.53 6.10 7.30
CA ALA A 57 19.40 5.71 8.43
C ALA A 57 18.61 5.38 9.71
N ASN A 58 17.48 6.04 9.95
CA ASN A 58 16.79 6.05 11.24
C ASN A 58 15.59 5.10 11.32
N HIS A 59 15.17 4.50 10.20
CA HIS A 59 14.01 3.59 10.18
C HIS A 59 14.41 2.21 9.70
N SER A 60 14.34 1.22 10.60
CA SER A 60 14.49 -0.21 10.29
C SER A 60 13.15 -0.91 10.41
N PHE A 61 12.88 -1.85 9.52
CA PHE A 61 11.66 -2.65 9.49
C PHE A 61 11.98 -4.10 9.85
N THR A 62 11.54 -4.53 11.02
CA THR A 62 11.65 -5.92 11.43
C THR A 62 10.53 -6.78 10.86
N TRP A 63 10.83 -8.05 10.60
CA TRP A 63 9.85 -9.07 10.28
C TRP A 63 9.47 -9.88 11.52
N LEU A 64 8.24 -10.38 11.61
CA LEU A 64 7.85 -11.28 12.70
C LEU A 64 8.12 -12.73 12.31
N ASN A 65 8.96 -13.41 13.06
CA ASN A 65 9.23 -14.83 12.85
C ASN A 65 8.03 -15.70 13.31
N ARG A 66 8.17 -17.04 13.19
CA ARG A 66 7.12 -18.00 13.61
C ARG A 66 6.76 -17.91 15.10
N ASN A 67 7.70 -17.47 15.94
CA ASN A 67 7.51 -17.26 17.37
C ASN A 67 6.94 -15.87 17.70
N ARG A 68 6.62 -15.06 16.69
CA ARG A 68 6.17 -13.66 16.81
C ARG A 68 7.23 -12.71 17.38
N GLU A 69 8.50 -13.06 17.19
CA GLU A 69 9.62 -12.21 17.59
C GLU A 69 10.05 -11.33 16.41
N PRO A 70 10.35 -10.05 16.65
CA PRO A 70 10.90 -9.17 15.62
C PRO A 70 12.33 -9.58 15.29
N VAL A 71 12.59 -9.81 14.00
CA VAL A 71 13.92 -10.12 13.45
C VAL A 71 14.29 -9.11 12.36
N GLU A 72 15.55 -8.67 12.38
CA GLU A 72 16.14 -7.89 11.31
C GLU A 72 16.53 -8.82 10.16
N LEU A 73 16.15 -8.46 8.94
CA LEU A 73 16.43 -9.25 7.74
C LEU A 73 17.04 -8.36 6.66
N PRO A 74 17.93 -8.90 5.82
CA PRO A 74 18.31 -8.25 4.57
C PRO A 74 17.08 -7.86 3.75
N ALA A 75 17.12 -6.71 3.09
CA ALA A 75 15.94 -6.17 2.42
C ALA A 75 15.42 -7.10 1.30
N TYR A 76 16.32 -7.73 0.56
CA TYR A 76 15.97 -8.75 -0.45
C TYR A 76 15.16 -9.92 0.16
N GLU A 77 15.59 -10.42 1.32
CA GLU A 77 14.91 -11.52 2.01
C GLU A 77 13.57 -11.06 2.56
N TYR A 78 13.51 -9.86 3.15
CA TYR A 78 12.27 -9.24 3.61
C TYR A 78 11.23 -9.15 2.49
N MET A 79 11.61 -8.61 1.32
CA MET A 79 10.72 -8.48 0.16
C MET A 79 10.24 -9.85 -0.34
N THR A 80 11.11 -10.87 -0.31
CA THR A 80 10.74 -12.24 -0.66
C THR A 80 9.74 -12.85 0.33
N LEU A 81 9.94 -12.66 1.64
CA LEU A 81 9.00 -13.13 2.65
C LEU A 81 7.66 -12.38 2.57
N MET A 82 7.71 -11.07 2.32
CA MET A 82 6.53 -10.22 2.09
C MET A 82 5.72 -10.74 0.91
N GLN A 83 6.36 -11.02 -0.24
CA GLN A 83 5.71 -11.58 -1.42
C GLN A 83 4.98 -12.88 -1.10
N ARG A 84 5.69 -13.83 -0.47
CA ARG A 84 5.10 -15.13 -0.11
C ARG A 84 3.94 -14.97 0.87
N TRP A 85 4.07 -14.05 1.82
CA TRP A 85 3.05 -13.79 2.82
C TRP A 85 1.81 -13.15 2.21
N ILE A 86 1.94 -12.10 1.38
CA ILE A 86 0.81 -11.45 0.71
C ILE A 86 0.13 -12.40 -0.28
N SER A 87 0.90 -13.08 -1.15
CA SER A 87 0.32 -14.06 -2.08
C SER A 87 -0.44 -15.15 -1.34
N GLY A 88 0.12 -15.70 -0.26
CA GLY A 88 -0.59 -16.70 0.56
C GLY A 88 -1.87 -16.17 1.22
N LYS A 89 -2.07 -14.86 1.34
CA LYS A 89 -3.35 -14.26 1.80
C LYS A 89 -4.33 -14.07 0.65
N ILE A 90 -3.85 -13.55 -0.48
CA ILE A 90 -4.67 -13.29 -1.66
C ILE A 90 -5.19 -14.61 -2.27
N ASP A 91 -4.39 -15.68 -2.21
CA ASP A 91 -4.75 -16.99 -2.77
C ASP A 91 -5.64 -17.82 -1.82
N ASP A 92 -5.80 -17.40 -0.56
CA ASP A 92 -6.65 -18.08 0.43
C ASP A 92 -8.11 -17.66 0.26
N THR A 93 -8.94 -18.57 -0.27
CA THR A 93 -10.36 -18.33 -0.54
C THR A 93 -11.20 -18.07 0.71
N ASN A 94 -10.68 -18.35 1.91
CA ASN A 94 -11.33 -17.99 3.17
C ASN A 94 -11.08 -16.53 3.57
N ILE A 95 -10.07 -15.89 2.97
CA ILE A 95 -9.72 -14.48 3.20
C ILE A 95 -10.15 -13.62 2.02
N PHE A 96 -9.92 -14.10 0.80
CA PHE A 96 -10.33 -13.48 -0.46
C PHE A 96 -11.25 -14.45 -1.23
N PRO A 97 -12.56 -14.44 -0.94
CA PRO A 97 -13.52 -15.27 -1.66
C PRO A 97 -13.50 -14.97 -3.16
N THR A 98 -13.61 -16.00 -3.99
CA THR A 98 -13.60 -15.90 -5.45
C THR A 98 -14.85 -16.49 -6.12
N ASP A 99 -15.78 -17.02 -5.34
CA ASP A 99 -17.03 -17.58 -5.84
C ASP A 99 -17.95 -16.44 -6.34
N PRO A 100 -18.26 -16.38 -7.66
CA PRO A 100 -19.12 -15.33 -8.21
C PRO A 100 -20.53 -15.31 -7.61
N SER A 101 -21.01 -16.46 -7.10
CA SER A 101 -22.33 -16.55 -6.47
C SER A 101 -22.39 -15.87 -5.10
N GLY A 102 -21.24 -15.69 -4.45
CA GLY A 102 -21.12 -15.01 -3.16
C GLY A 102 -21.02 -13.49 -3.28
N VAL A 103 -20.75 -12.93 -4.46
CA VAL A 103 -20.47 -11.50 -4.64
C VAL A 103 -21.72 -10.65 -4.41
N SER A 104 -21.58 -9.62 -3.56
CA SER A 104 -22.64 -8.65 -3.29
C SER A 104 -22.42 -7.30 -3.97
N TYR A 105 -23.46 -6.48 -3.95
CA TYR A 105 -23.45 -5.11 -4.49
C TYR A 105 -23.67 -4.08 -3.38
N ALA A 106 -23.21 -2.85 -3.62
CA ALA A 106 -23.48 -1.73 -2.73
C ALA A 106 -25.00 -1.48 -2.61
N HIS A 107 -25.43 -1.15 -1.40
CA HIS A 107 -26.83 -0.78 -1.13
C HIS A 107 -27.17 0.55 -1.79
N ASN A 108 -28.26 0.59 -2.59
CA ASN A 108 -28.76 1.81 -3.21
C ASN A 108 -30.06 2.25 -2.50
N PRO A 109 -30.01 3.30 -1.65
CA PRO A 109 -31.18 3.74 -0.89
C PRO A 109 -32.31 4.29 -1.77
N SER A 110 -32.04 4.62 -3.03
CA SER A 110 -33.07 5.08 -3.99
C SER A 110 -33.87 3.93 -4.62
N ILE A 111 -33.36 2.69 -4.53
CA ILE A 111 -33.97 1.50 -5.16
C ILE A 111 -34.45 0.52 -4.09
N THR A 112 -33.71 0.40 -2.98
CA THR A 112 -33.99 -0.58 -1.92
C THR A 112 -34.57 0.14 -0.71
N THR A 113 -35.86 -0.06 -0.44
CA THR A 113 -36.55 0.52 0.73
C THR A 113 -36.23 -0.20 2.04
N THR A 114 -35.72 -1.44 1.95
CA THR A 114 -35.31 -2.24 3.10
C THR A 114 -33.95 -1.75 3.62
N PRO A 115 -33.86 -1.21 4.84
CA PRO A 115 -32.58 -0.79 5.42
C PRO A 115 -31.62 -1.97 5.55
N LEU A 116 -30.32 -1.71 5.38
CA LEU A 116 -29.25 -2.72 5.41
C LEU A 116 -29.28 -3.59 6.68
N SER A 117 -29.71 -3.00 7.80
CA SER A 117 -29.90 -3.68 9.10
C SER A 117 -30.98 -4.76 9.09
N GLN A 118 -31.95 -4.72 8.17
CA GLN A 118 -33.01 -5.74 8.03
C GLN A 118 -32.63 -6.87 7.06
N LEU A 119 -31.57 -6.71 6.28
CA LEU A 119 -31.00 -7.76 5.43
C LEU A 119 -30.00 -8.64 6.19
N SER A 120 -29.67 -8.26 7.43
CA SER A 120 -28.76 -8.96 8.32
C SER A 120 -29.54 -9.71 9.39
N ASN A 121 -29.08 -10.91 9.77
CA ASN A 121 -29.70 -11.68 10.84
C ASN A 121 -29.71 -10.88 12.16
N PRO A 122 -30.84 -10.80 12.89
CA PRO A 122 -30.90 -10.09 14.16
C PRO A 122 -29.88 -10.64 15.17
N GLY A 123 -28.99 -9.78 15.66
CA GLY A 123 -27.98 -10.14 16.68
C GLY A 123 -26.60 -10.53 16.15
N GLU A 124 -26.40 -10.62 14.83
CA GLU A 124 -25.06 -10.79 14.29
C GLU A 124 -24.36 -9.44 14.05
N PRO A 125 -23.07 -9.32 14.37
CA PRO A 125 -22.30 -8.11 14.07
C PRO A 125 -22.24 -7.88 12.56
N GLU A 126 -22.43 -6.63 12.17
CA GLU A 126 -22.24 -6.14 10.81
C GLU A 126 -20.79 -5.69 10.63
N TYR A 127 -20.15 -6.12 9.55
CA TYR A 127 -18.78 -5.76 9.22
C TYR A 127 -18.59 -5.69 7.69
N ILE A 128 -17.53 -5.01 7.27
CA ILE A 128 -17.24 -4.75 5.85
C ILE A 128 -16.95 -6.07 5.13
N GLY A 129 -17.63 -6.31 4.00
CA GLY A 129 -17.42 -7.50 3.19
C GLY A 129 -18.26 -8.71 3.59
N LYS A 130 -19.02 -8.66 4.70
CA LYS A 130 -19.82 -9.79 5.18
C LYS A 130 -20.76 -10.36 4.11
N ARG A 131 -21.41 -9.48 3.34
CA ARG A 131 -22.38 -9.88 2.30
C ARG A 131 -21.71 -10.53 1.10
N SER A 132 -20.42 -10.27 0.90
CA SER A 132 -19.59 -10.92 -0.12
C SER A 132 -18.78 -12.11 0.42
N GLY A 133 -19.03 -12.54 1.66
CA GLY A 133 -18.38 -13.70 2.26
C GLY A 133 -16.98 -13.45 2.84
N PHE A 134 -16.54 -12.19 2.92
CA PHE A 134 -15.26 -11.88 3.57
C PHE A 134 -15.31 -12.18 5.08
N PRO A 135 -14.16 -12.51 5.72
CA PRO A 135 -14.11 -12.76 7.16
C PRO A 135 -14.23 -11.47 7.98
N ASP A 136 -14.57 -11.61 9.27
CA ASP A 136 -14.70 -10.49 10.23
C ASP A 136 -13.44 -9.59 10.31
N LYS A 137 -12.26 -10.21 10.23
CA LYS A 137 -10.95 -9.55 10.29
C LYS A 137 -10.37 -9.17 8.93
N PHE A 138 -11.19 -9.20 7.87
CA PHE A 138 -10.72 -8.92 6.51
C PHE A 138 -9.99 -7.56 6.42
N VAL A 139 -10.60 -6.50 6.95
CA VAL A 139 -10.04 -5.15 6.92
C VAL A 139 -8.69 -5.07 7.65
N ASP A 140 -8.56 -5.72 8.80
CA ASP A 140 -7.30 -5.76 9.56
C ASP A 140 -6.18 -6.44 8.77
N ILE A 141 -6.52 -7.53 8.06
CA ILE A 141 -5.59 -8.24 7.18
C ILE A 141 -5.16 -7.33 6.03
N CYS A 142 -6.10 -6.61 5.38
CA CYS A 142 -5.79 -5.65 4.33
C CYS A 142 -4.90 -4.51 4.82
N GLN A 143 -5.14 -3.96 6.01
CA GLN A 143 -4.28 -2.96 6.64
C GLN A 143 -2.86 -3.50 6.90
N MET A 144 -2.73 -4.76 7.32
CA MET A 144 -1.42 -5.39 7.45
C MET A 144 -0.72 -5.52 6.09
N ILE A 145 -1.44 -5.89 5.03
CA ILE A 145 -0.91 -5.98 3.66
C ILE A 145 -0.42 -4.61 3.16
N PHE A 146 -1.24 -3.56 3.29
CA PHE A 146 -0.84 -2.19 2.89
C PHE A 146 0.38 -1.69 3.66
N ARG A 147 0.49 -1.96 4.97
CA ARG A 147 1.71 -1.64 5.72
C ARG A 147 2.96 -2.31 5.16
N GLN A 148 2.86 -3.59 4.80
CA GLN A 148 3.99 -4.31 4.23
C GLN A 148 4.39 -3.72 2.87
N MET A 149 3.42 -3.40 2.03
CA MET A 149 3.66 -2.74 0.75
C MET A 149 4.31 -1.35 0.92
N PHE A 150 3.83 -0.54 1.88
CA PHE A 150 4.40 0.77 2.18
C PHE A 150 5.88 0.68 2.58
N ARG A 151 6.24 -0.27 3.45
CA ARG A 151 7.63 -0.49 3.86
C ARG A 151 8.54 -0.77 2.67
N VAL A 152 8.05 -1.55 1.70
CA VAL A 152 8.80 -1.83 0.48
C VAL A 152 8.92 -0.59 -0.39
N TYR A 153 7.84 0.15 -0.65
CA TYR A 153 7.95 1.43 -1.35
C TYR A 153 8.96 2.36 -0.69
N ALA A 154 8.91 2.53 0.63
CA ALA A 154 9.86 3.35 1.36
C ALA A 154 11.30 2.89 1.12
N HIS A 155 11.57 1.59 1.20
CA HIS A 155 12.88 1.06 0.88
C HIS A 155 13.32 1.35 -0.57
N LEU A 156 12.43 1.19 -1.56
CA LEU A 156 12.73 1.51 -2.96
C LEU A 156 13.16 2.97 -3.12
N TYR A 157 12.49 3.91 -2.46
CA TYR A 157 12.84 5.33 -2.52
C TYR A 157 14.14 5.66 -1.82
N TRP A 158 14.37 5.10 -0.63
CA TRP A 158 15.52 5.45 0.19
C TRP A 158 16.82 4.79 -0.28
N ALA A 159 16.75 3.56 -0.79
CA ALA A 159 17.94 2.78 -1.15
C ALA A 159 18.16 2.66 -2.66
N HIS A 160 17.10 2.74 -3.47
CA HIS A 160 17.16 2.33 -4.88
C HIS A 160 16.58 3.35 -5.87
N PHE A 161 16.24 4.56 -5.43
CA PHE A 161 15.62 5.56 -6.31
C PHE A 161 16.57 5.97 -7.44
N THR A 162 17.82 6.27 -7.13
CA THR A 162 18.83 6.59 -8.14
C THR A 162 19.20 5.34 -8.93
N GLU A 163 19.78 4.35 -8.26
CA GLU A 163 20.16 3.06 -8.85
C GLU A 163 19.20 1.95 -8.39
N PRO A 164 18.39 1.35 -9.27
CA PRO A 164 18.41 1.48 -10.73
C PRO A 164 17.33 2.40 -11.29
N PHE A 165 16.34 2.83 -10.49
CA PHE A 165 15.07 3.34 -11.05
C PHE A 165 15.23 4.63 -11.85
N TYR A 166 16.04 5.58 -11.39
CA TYR A 166 16.32 6.81 -12.13
C TYR A 166 17.12 6.53 -13.40
N HIS A 167 18.15 5.68 -13.32
CA HIS A 167 18.97 5.36 -14.49
C HIS A 167 18.25 4.54 -15.56
N LEU A 168 17.24 3.77 -15.16
CA LEU A 168 16.34 3.06 -16.08
C LEU A 168 15.16 3.93 -16.57
N ASN A 169 15.07 5.21 -16.18
CA ASN A 169 13.94 6.10 -16.47
C ASN A 169 12.58 5.56 -15.98
N LEU A 170 12.58 4.88 -14.82
CA LEU A 170 11.40 4.31 -14.16
C LEU A 170 10.88 5.17 -13.00
N GLU A 171 11.54 6.27 -12.68
CA GLU A 171 11.22 7.15 -11.56
C GLU A 171 9.80 7.74 -11.67
N LYS A 172 9.34 8.05 -12.88
CA LYS A 172 7.99 8.59 -13.11
C LYS A 172 6.91 7.56 -12.84
N GLN A 173 7.15 6.30 -13.23
CA GLN A 173 6.26 5.17 -13.00
C GLN A 173 6.23 4.84 -11.51
N LEU A 174 7.39 4.83 -10.85
CA LEU A 174 7.49 4.64 -9.41
C LEU A 174 6.70 5.72 -8.66
N ASN A 175 6.88 7.01 -9.03
CA ASN A 175 6.13 8.14 -8.46
C ASN A 175 4.62 8.03 -8.71
N SER A 176 4.21 7.67 -9.92
CA SER A 176 2.80 7.53 -10.26
C SER A 176 2.14 6.39 -9.47
N CYS A 177 2.81 5.24 -9.36
CA CYS A 177 2.31 4.11 -8.59
C CYS A 177 2.30 4.41 -7.09
N PHE A 178 3.35 5.01 -6.54
CA PHE A 178 3.41 5.29 -5.11
C PHE A 178 2.47 6.41 -4.67
N SER A 179 2.32 7.49 -5.45
CA SER A 179 1.32 8.53 -5.17
C SER A 179 -0.10 7.95 -5.19
N HIS A 180 -0.43 7.11 -6.18
CA HIS A 180 -1.70 6.40 -6.23
C HIS A 180 -1.89 5.45 -5.04
N PHE A 181 -0.85 4.74 -4.64
CA PHE A 181 -0.85 3.89 -3.45
C PHE A 181 -1.18 4.68 -2.18
N VAL A 182 -0.49 5.81 -1.92
CA VAL A 182 -0.72 6.64 -0.73
C VAL A 182 -2.13 7.25 -0.74
N LEU A 183 -2.59 7.77 -1.89
CA LEU A 183 -3.95 8.29 -2.03
C LEU A 183 -5.01 7.21 -1.74
N THR A 184 -4.81 6.01 -2.26
CA THR A 184 -5.73 4.89 -2.03
C THR A 184 -5.70 4.41 -0.58
N ALA A 185 -4.50 4.24 -0.03
CA ALA A 185 -4.29 3.73 1.32
C ALA A 185 -4.91 4.66 2.37
N THR A 186 -4.77 5.98 2.18
CA THR A 186 -5.36 6.96 3.08
C THR A 186 -6.88 7.08 2.86
N ALA A 187 -7.37 7.08 1.62
CA ALA A 187 -8.80 7.15 1.32
C ALA A 187 -9.59 5.96 1.90
N LEU A 188 -9.01 4.77 1.90
CA LEU A 188 -9.61 3.54 2.43
C LEU A 188 -9.25 3.25 3.89
N ASP A 189 -8.53 4.15 4.57
CA ASP A 189 -8.07 3.95 5.96
C ASP A 189 -7.23 2.67 6.15
N MET A 190 -6.44 2.33 5.11
CA MET A 190 -5.49 1.22 5.14
C MET A 190 -4.16 1.58 5.83
N LEU A 191 -3.79 2.87 5.83
CA LEU A 191 -2.61 3.40 6.50
C LEU A 191 -2.96 4.66 7.32
N LYS A 192 -2.44 4.71 8.54
CA LYS A 192 -2.57 5.83 9.47
C LYS A 192 -1.38 6.80 9.31
N PRO A 193 -1.51 8.07 9.75
CA PRO A 193 -0.44 9.07 9.64
C PRO A 193 0.90 8.62 10.22
N ALA A 194 0.88 7.99 11.40
CA ALA A 194 2.10 7.51 12.06
C ALA A 194 2.87 6.45 11.25
N GLU A 195 2.18 5.71 10.37
CA GLU A 195 2.80 4.68 9.54
C GLU A 195 3.46 5.27 8.29
N LEU A 196 3.04 6.47 7.89
CA LEU A 196 3.55 7.19 6.71
C LEU A 196 4.83 7.99 7.01
N GLU A 197 5.20 8.13 8.28
CA GLU A 197 6.31 8.97 8.75
C GLU A 197 7.62 8.79 7.96
N PRO A 198 8.06 7.56 7.60
CA PRO A 198 9.32 7.37 6.88
C PRO A 198 9.35 8.02 5.49
N MET A 199 8.18 8.36 4.94
CA MET A 199 8.01 9.01 3.64
C MET A 199 7.37 10.40 3.77
N GLN A 200 7.27 10.95 4.98
CA GLN A 200 6.64 12.24 5.24
C GLN A 200 7.23 13.38 4.39
N PRO A 201 8.55 13.51 4.19
CA PRO A 201 9.10 14.58 3.35
C PRO A 201 8.59 14.54 1.90
N LEU A 202 8.39 13.33 1.34
CA LEU A 202 7.87 13.19 -0.03
C LEU A 202 6.37 13.48 -0.08
N ILE A 203 5.62 13.06 0.94
CA ILE A 203 4.18 13.34 1.08
C ILE A 203 3.95 14.85 1.20
N ASP A 204 4.74 15.53 2.03
CA ASP A 204 4.70 16.99 2.21
C ASP A 204 5.00 17.71 0.90
N LEU A 205 6.04 17.27 0.19
CA LEU A 205 6.43 17.81 -1.11
C LEU A 205 5.32 17.64 -2.16
N TRP A 206 4.69 16.46 -2.22
CA TRP A 206 3.60 16.16 -3.14
C TRP A 206 2.30 16.90 -2.82
N ALA A 207 2.04 17.19 -1.55
CA ALA A 207 0.95 18.08 -1.18
C ALA A 207 1.23 19.53 -1.60
N ALA A 208 2.43 20.04 -1.32
CA ALA A 208 2.82 21.41 -1.65
C ALA A 208 2.90 21.68 -3.16
N ASN A 209 3.31 20.70 -3.97
CA ASN A 209 3.45 20.87 -5.43
C ASN A 209 2.17 20.55 -6.22
N GLY A 210 1.07 20.21 -5.53
CA GLY A 210 -0.23 19.92 -6.15
C GLY A 210 -0.40 18.50 -6.70
N THR A 211 0.53 17.58 -6.43
CA THR A 211 0.36 16.15 -6.78
C THR A 211 -0.79 15.53 -5.99
N PHE A 212 -0.91 15.87 -4.69
CA PHE A 212 -2.05 15.46 -3.88
C PHE A 212 -3.16 16.50 -3.90
N PRO A 213 -4.40 16.12 -4.24
CA PRO A 213 -5.52 17.05 -4.22
C PRO A 213 -5.81 17.55 -2.78
N PRO A 214 -6.13 18.84 -2.58
CA PRO A 214 -6.41 19.42 -1.25
C PRO A 214 -7.50 18.69 -0.46
N GLU A 215 -8.47 18.09 -1.15
CA GLU A 215 -9.58 17.34 -0.57
C GLU A 215 -9.25 15.88 -0.22
N SER A 216 -8.01 15.44 -0.46
CA SER A 216 -7.59 14.07 -0.16
C SER A 216 -7.07 13.95 1.27
N LYS A 217 -7.33 12.81 1.93
CA LYS A 217 -6.76 12.49 3.25
C LYS A 217 -5.22 12.51 3.25
N ALA A 218 -4.58 12.14 2.13
CA ALA A 218 -3.13 12.24 2.00
C ALA A 218 -2.63 13.69 2.13
N TYR A 219 -3.37 14.67 1.60
CA TYR A 219 -3.08 16.09 1.78
C TYR A 219 -3.31 16.54 3.22
N GLU A 220 -4.38 16.06 3.88
CA GLU A 220 -4.64 16.35 5.29
C GLU A 220 -3.53 15.84 6.23
N TYR A 221 -2.86 14.74 5.86
CA TYR A 221 -1.75 14.16 6.62
C TYR A 221 -0.41 14.88 6.35
N ALA A 222 -0.36 15.80 5.40
CA ALA A 222 0.85 16.49 4.99
C ALA A 222 1.11 17.77 5.80
N ASN A 223 2.39 18.07 6.03
CA ASN A 223 2.84 19.37 6.51
C ASN A 223 3.21 20.26 5.31
N ILE A 224 2.23 21.05 4.85
CA ILE A 224 2.38 21.91 3.66
C ILE A 224 3.57 22.87 3.76
N ARG A 225 3.83 23.44 4.94
CA ARG A 225 4.95 24.37 5.16
C ARG A 225 6.30 23.68 4.98
N ALA A 226 6.42 22.43 5.40
CA ALA A 226 7.63 21.64 5.18
C ALA A 226 7.82 21.34 3.68
N GLY A 227 6.73 20.98 2.98
CA GLY A 227 6.73 20.76 1.54
C GLY A 227 7.14 22.00 0.73
N GLU A 228 6.58 23.18 1.05
CA GLU A 228 6.95 24.45 0.43
C GLU A 228 8.43 24.78 0.60
N ARG A 229 8.98 24.50 1.80
CA ARG A 229 10.41 24.68 2.08
C ARG A 229 11.27 23.74 1.23
N LEU A 230 10.86 22.49 1.04
CA LEU A 230 11.57 21.54 0.18
C LEU A 230 11.57 22.01 -1.29
N LEU A 231 10.45 22.55 -1.79
CA LEU A 231 10.37 23.13 -3.14
C LEU A 231 11.29 24.34 -3.32
N GLN A 232 11.40 25.19 -2.30
CA GLN A 232 12.33 26.32 -2.35
C GLN A 232 13.78 25.85 -2.45
N LEU A 233 14.15 24.80 -1.71
CA LEU A 233 15.50 24.23 -1.76
C LEU A 233 15.82 23.59 -3.11
N SER A 234 14.85 22.96 -3.78
CA SER A 234 15.07 22.39 -5.12
C SER A 234 15.24 23.42 -6.22
N ASN A 235 14.75 24.65 -6.01
CA ASN A 235 14.85 25.75 -6.98
C ASN A 235 16.07 26.66 -6.74
N VAL A 236 16.94 26.34 -5.79
CA VAL A 236 18.20 27.09 -5.60
C VAL A 236 19.18 26.66 -6.70
N PRO A 237 19.64 27.57 -7.58
CA PRO A 237 20.68 27.22 -8.54
C PRO A 237 21.94 26.78 -7.80
N GLN A 238 22.49 25.62 -8.20
CA GLN A 238 23.78 25.11 -7.73
C GLN A 238 24.93 26.00 -8.17
#